data_AF-A0A0N1GRY3-F1
#
_entry.id   AF-A0A0N1GRY3-F1
#
_cell.length_a   1.000
_cell.length_b   1.000
_cell.length_c   1.000
_cell.angle_alpha   90.00
_cell.angle_beta   90.00
_cell.angle_gamma   90.00
#
_symmetry.space_group_name_H-M   'P 1'
#
loop_
_entity.id
_entity.type
_entity.pdbx_description
1 polymer ?
#
loop_
_entity_poly.entity_id
_entity_poly.type
_entity_poly.pdbx_seq_one_letter_code
_entity_poly.pdbx_strand_id
1 'polypeptide(L)'
;MGFLDILLGRTKAVAPDLDQLFGLPSAALTLQAAAGFTPTGTGAVCFASVEGGAFAQAHQEVQELLDADAERTGPPVEVSRDEYGYSWLVSRRDPDDLPALVSDLHAVNSALEGSGFGPQLLCSVAGFQDTGQRRLGLVYLYKRGTFYPFAPLAGEAQRRDNALELQVKAALADDLRIEQDLSRWFPIWGAPGL
;
A
#
# COMPACT_ATOMS: atom_id res chain seq x y z
N MET A 1 -13.44 -19.16 -24.35
CA MET A 1 -14.06 -18.03 -23.61
C MET A 1 -15.54 -18.04 -23.92
N GLY A 2 -16.37 -18.56 -23.02
CA GLY A 2 -17.78 -18.82 -23.30
C GLY A 2 -18.68 -17.65 -22.91
N PHE A 3 -19.65 -17.33 -23.78
CA PHE A 3 -20.68 -16.29 -23.60
C PHE A 3 -21.57 -16.49 -22.34
N LEU A 4 -21.48 -17.65 -21.67
CA LEU A 4 -22.30 -18.05 -20.53
C LEU A 4 -21.75 -17.61 -19.17
N ASP A 5 -20.45 -17.30 -19.05
CA ASP A 5 -19.87 -16.83 -17.77
C ASP A 5 -20.31 -15.40 -17.40
N ILE A 6 -20.73 -14.60 -18.39
CA ILE A 6 -21.21 -13.22 -18.22
C ILE A 6 -22.61 -13.18 -17.58
N LEU A 7 -23.43 -14.23 -17.78
CA LEU A 7 -24.81 -14.28 -17.28
C LEU A 7 -24.92 -14.78 -15.83
N LEU A 8 -23.89 -15.43 -15.28
CA LEU A 8 -23.90 -15.96 -13.92
C LEU A 8 -23.31 -14.99 -12.87
N GLY A 9 -22.98 -13.75 -13.25
CA GLY A 9 -22.48 -12.73 -12.33
C GLY A 9 -21.17 -13.09 -11.62
N ARG A 10 -20.52 -14.19 -12.02
CA ARG A 10 -19.22 -14.62 -11.52
C ARG A 10 -18.14 -14.02 -12.40
N THR A 11 -18.00 -12.70 -12.32
CA THR A 11 -16.72 -12.08 -12.67
C THR A 11 -15.67 -12.73 -11.79
N LYS A 12 -14.84 -13.61 -12.38
CA LYS A 12 -13.66 -14.16 -11.71
C LYS A 12 -12.88 -12.97 -11.17
N ALA A 13 -12.77 -12.85 -9.86
CA ALA A 13 -12.02 -11.78 -9.23
C ALA A 13 -10.62 -11.77 -9.86
N VAL A 14 -10.20 -10.60 -10.36
CA VAL A 14 -8.85 -10.43 -10.89
C VAL A 14 -7.91 -10.72 -9.73
N ALA A 15 -7.00 -11.67 -9.93
CA ALA A 15 -6.00 -11.97 -8.92
C ALA A 15 -5.15 -10.71 -8.66
N PRO A 16 -4.76 -10.44 -7.41
CA PRO A 16 -3.80 -9.40 -7.10
C PRO A 16 -2.54 -9.59 -7.93
N ASP A 17 -1.96 -8.50 -8.42
CA ASP A 17 -0.68 -8.52 -9.12
C ASP A 17 0.34 -7.77 -8.24
N LEU A 18 0.91 -8.49 -7.28
CA LEU A 18 1.83 -7.92 -6.29
C LEU A 18 3.13 -7.41 -6.93
N ASP A 19 3.49 -7.91 -8.11
CA ASP A 19 4.68 -7.44 -8.84
C ASP A 19 4.57 -5.95 -9.21
N GLN A 20 3.35 -5.42 -9.27
CA GLN A 20 3.10 -4.00 -9.50
C GLN A 20 3.69 -3.10 -8.41
N LEU A 21 3.92 -3.62 -7.18
CA LEU A 21 4.62 -2.89 -6.12
C LEU A 21 6.05 -2.50 -6.54
N PHE A 22 6.72 -3.31 -7.36
CA PHE A 22 8.07 -3.04 -7.85
C PHE A 22 8.16 -1.88 -8.85
N GLY A 23 7.04 -1.29 -9.26
CA GLY A 23 7.03 -0.02 -10.00
C GLY A 23 7.30 1.22 -9.12
N LEU A 24 7.14 1.10 -7.79
CA LEU A 24 7.28 2.23 -6.86
C LEU A 24 8.64 2.94 -6.91
N PRO A 25 9.80 2.25 -7.02
CA PRO A 25 11.09 2.91 -7.12
C PRO A 25 11.23 3.82 -8.36
N SER A 26 10.74 3.39 -9.54
CA SER A 26 10.72 4.24 -10.74
C SER A 26 9.79 5.44 -10.53
N ALA A 27 8.58 5.18 -10.04
CA ALA A 27 7.58 6.20 -9.78
C ALA A 27 8.07 7.26 -8.78
N ALA A 28 8.87 6.87 -7.78
CA ALA A 28 9.45 7.79 -6.81
C ALA A 28 10.39 8.83 -7.45
N LEU A 29 11.18 8.42 -8.46
CA LEU A 29 12.05 9.33 -9.21
C LEU A 29 11.22 10.35 -10.01
N THR A 30 10.18 9.88 -10.71
CA THR A 30 9.25 10.74 -11.45
C THR A 30 8.52 11.70 -10.50
N LEU A 31 8.05 11.19 -9.36
CA LEU A 31 7.34 11.96 -8.35
C LEU A 31 8.22 13.05 -7.72
N GLN A 32 9.49 12.72 -7.43
CA GLN A 32 10.46 13.69 -6.93
C GLN A 32 10.71 14.80 -7.96
N ALA A 33 10.89 14.45 -9.24
CA ALA A 33 11.12 15.42 -10.31
C ALA A 33 9.88 16.30 -10.59
N ALA A 34 8.68 15.74 -10.57
CA ALA A 34 7.45 16.42 -10.95
C ALA A 34 6.80 17.23 -9.81
N ALA A 35 6.94 16.77 -8.57
CA ALA A 35 6.21 17.33 -7.42
C ALA A 35 7.06 17.51 -6.15
N GLY A 36 8.35 17.13 -6.16
CA GLY A 36 9.26 17.34 -5.04
C GLY A 36 9.05 16.44 -3.83
N PHE A 37 8.30 15.34 -4.00
CA PHE A 37 8.06 14.36 -2.93
C PHE A 37 9.15 13.28 -2.93
N THR A 38 9.69 12.98 -1.76
CA THR A 38 10.66 11.90 -1.53
C THR A 38 10.08 10.85 -0.59
N PRO A 39 10.55 9.59 -0.65
CA PRO A 39 10.08 8.54 0.25
C PRO A 39 10.32 8.91 1.72
N THR A 40 9.47 8.42 2.61
CA THR A 40 9.65 8.55 4.07
C THR A 40 10.34 7.34 4.70
N GLY A 41 10.58 6.29 3.91
CA GLY A 41 11.04 4.99 4.40
C GLY A 41 9.95 4.20 5.17
N THR A 42 8.72 4.71 5.26
CA THR A 42 7.61 4.02 5.94
C THR A 42 6.58 3.54 4.92
N GLY A 43 6.16 2.29 5.06
CA GLY A 43 5.07 1.71 4.30
C GLY A 43 4.28 0.73 5.15
N ALA A 44 3.06 0.41 4.74
CA ALA A 44 2.22 -0.51 5.49
C ALA A 44 1.27 -1.33 4.60
N VAL A 45 0.94 -2.53 5.05
CA VAL A 45 -0.07 -3.40 4.45
C VAL A 45 -1.33 -3.37 5.32
N CYS A 46 -2.45 -2.95 4.73
CA CYS A 46 -3.76 -2.85 5.36
C CYS A 46 -4.58 -4.10 5.11
N PHE A 47 -5.22 -4.59 6.17
CA PHE A 47 -6.18 -5.67 6.08
C PHE A 47 -7.35 -5.44 7.03
N ALA A 48 -8.51 -5.96 6.65
CA ALA A 48 -9.69 -5.96 7.50
C ALA A 48 -9.36 -6.71 8.79
N SER A 49 -9.60 -6.08 9.94
CA SER A 49 -9.31 -6.68 11.23
C SER A 49 -10.08 -7.99 11.39
N VAL A 50 -9.34 -9.03 11.72
CA VAL A 50 -9.89 -10.34 12.11
C VAL A 50 -9.55 -10.50 13.58
N GLU A 51 -10.54 -10.39 14.46
CA GLU A 51 -10.32 -10.67 15.86
C GLU A 51 -10.08 -12.17 16.04
N GLY A 52 -9.01 -12.56 16.76
CA GLY A 52 -8.76 -13.94 17.17
C GLY A 52 -7.33 -14.45 16.97
N GLY A 53 -7.08 -15.68 17.41
CA GLY A 53 -5.74 -16.30 17.41
C GLY A 53 -5.12 -16.51 16.03
N ALA A 54 -5.95 -16.64 14.98
CA ALA A 54 -5.46 -16.78 13.61
C ALA A 54 -4.67 -15.56 13.13
N PHE A 55 -5.05 -14.35 13.57
CA PHE A 55 -4.31 -13.13 13.23
C PHE A 55 -2.95 -13.08 13.93
N ALA A 56 -2.90 -13.41 15.22
CA ALA A 56 -1.65 -13.44 15.98
C ALA A 56 -0.64 -14.41 15.36
N GLN A 57 -1.12 -15.56 14.89
CA GLN A 57 -0.30 -16.53 14.18
C GLN A 57 0.21 -16.00 12.83
N ALA A 58 -0.66 -15.42 12.00
CA ALA A 58 -0.24 -14.86 10.71
C ALA A 58 0.75 -13.70 10.87
N HIS A 59 0.57 -12.85 11.88
CA HIS A 59 1.56 -11.81 12.20
C HIS A 59 2.91 -12.43 12.60
N GLN A 60 2.90 -13.45 13.46
CA GLN A 60 4.11 -14.15 13.85
C GLN A 60 4.82 -14.80 12.64
N GLU A 61 4.07 -15.42 11.73
CA GLU A 61 4.61 -16.01 10.49
C GLU A 61 5.24 -14.94 9.58
N VAL A 62 4.61 -13.77 9.43
CA VAL A 62 5.18 -12.64 8.69
C VAL A 62 6.46 -12.14 9.34
N GLN A 63 6.46 -11.99 10.66
CA GLN A 63 7.62 -11.52 11.40
C GLN A 63 8.77 -12.52 11.30
N GLU A 64 8.52 -13.82 11.49
CA GLU A 64 9.52 -14.88 11.33
C GLU A 64 10.09 -14.93 9.90
N LEU A 65 9.25 -14.74 8.87
CA LEU A 65 9.70 -14.67 7.48
C LEU A 65 10.68 -13.51 7.26
N LEU A 66 10.35 -12.33 7.76
CA LEU A 66 11.20 -11.13 7.59
C LEU A 66 12.44 -11.17 8.48
N ASP A 67 12.35 -11.73 9.69
CA ASP A 67 13.48 -11.88 10.61
C ASP A 67 14.45 -12.98 10.12
N ALA A 68 14.01 -13.92 9.28
CA ALA A 68 14.86 -14.94 8.66
C ALA A 68 15.74 -14.37 7.51
N ASP A 69 15.40 -13.21 6.96
CA ASP A 69 16.22 -12.52 5.98
C ASP A 69 17.37 -11.79 6.69
N ALA A 70 18.55 -12.40 6.71
CA ALA A 70 19.75 -11.84 7.35
C ALA A 70 20.26 -10.56 6.68
N GLU A 71 19.85 -10.27 5.45
CA GLU A 71 20.19 -9.03 4.73
C GLU A 71 19.21 -7.89 5.05
N ARG A 72 18.06 -8.21 5.67
CA ARG A 72 17.10 -7.20 6.12
C ARG A 72 17.69 -6.36 7.24
N THR A 73 17.75 -5.06 6.98
CA THR A 73 18.13 -4.02 7.93
C THR A 73 16.90 -3.19 8.31
N GLY A 74 16.86 -2.72 9.56
CA GLY A 74 15.75 -1.94 10.10
C GLY A 74 15.00 -2.65 11.24
N PRO A 75 14.02 -1.98 11.87
CA PRO A 75 13.23 -2.58 12.92
C PRO A 75 12.35 -3.73 12.40
N PRO A 76 11.92 -4.65 13.28
CA PRO A 76 10.88 -5.62 12.94
C PRO A 76 9.61 -4.93 12.45
N VAL A 77 8.80 -5.66 11.67
CA VAL A 77 7.48 -5.15 11.26
C VAL A 77 6.59 -5.02 12.49
N GLU A 78 5.88 -3.89 12.57
CA GLU A 78 5.01 -3.56 13.70
C GLU A 78 3.54 -3.70 13.31
N VAL A 79 2.72 -4.22 14.21
CA VAL A 79 1.25 -4.14 14.07
C VAL A 79 0.78 -2.81 14.63
N SER A 80 0.03 -2.07 13.82
CA SER A 80 -0.73 -0.90 14.25
C SER A 80 -2.22 -1.09 13.94
N ARG A 81 -3.09 -0.53 14.77
CA ARG A 81 -4.54 -0.51 14.53
C ARG A 81 -5.01 0.93 14.48
N ASP A 82 -5.76 1.28 13.45
CA ASP A 82 -6.32 2.62 13.31
C ASP A 82 -7.66 2.78 14.05
N GLU A 83 -8.13 4.02 14.13
CA GLU A 83 -9.39 4.39 14.77
C GLU A 83 -10.64 3.85 14.02
N TYR A 84 -10.47 3.40 12.77
CA TYR A 84 -11.53 2.83 11.94
C TYR A 84 -11.61 1.30 12.05
N GLY A 85 -10.73 0.70 12.86
CA GLY A 85 -10.70 -0.72 13.13
C GLY A 85 -9.95 -1.55 12.10
N TYR A 86 -9.17 -0.94 11.20
CA TYR A 86 -8.25 -1.68 10.33
C TYR A 86 -6.92 -1.92 11.03
N SER A 87 -6.30 -3.04 10.65
CA SER A 87 -4.98 -3.41 11.11
C SER A 87 -3.97 -3.18 9.99
N TRP A 88 -2.78 -2.75 10.40
CA TRP A 88 -1.68 -2.36 9.53
C TRP A 88 -0.43 -3.09 9.98
N LEU A 89 0.22 -3.79 9.06
CA LEU A 89 1.59 -4.27 9.24
C LEU A 89 2.52 -3.21 8.66
N VAL A 90 3.28 -2.56 9.53
CA VAL A 90 4.12 -1.39 9.23
C VAL A 90 5.56 -1.85 9.06
N SER A 91 6.13 -1.59 7.89
CA SER A 91 7.58 -1.71 7.67
C SER A 91 8.23 -0.33 7.62
N ARG A 92 9.45 -0.26 8.16
CA ARG A 92 10.31 0.92 8.13
C ARG A 92 11.68 0.52 7.62
N ARG A 93 12.15 1.24 6.61
CA ARG A 93 13.50 1.16 6.03
C ARG A 93 14.11 2.55 5.99
N ASP A 94 15.38 2.62 5.59
CA ASP A 94 15.99 3.91 5.26
C ASP A 94 15.18 4.58 4.12
N PRO A 95 14.87 5.89 4.20
CA PRO A 95 14.20 6.61 3.12
C PRO A 95 14.87 6.47 1.75
N ASP A 96 16.19 6.28 1.71
CA ASP A 96 16.95 6.11 0.47
C ASP A 96 16.89 4.66 -0.08
N ASP A 97 16.33 3.72 0.69
CA ASP A 97 16.17 2.30 0.32
C ASP A 97 14.70 1.90 0.13
N LEU A 98 14.01 2.65 -0.73
CA LEU A 98 12.65 2.32 -1.16
C LEU A 98 12.54 0.90 -1.76
N PRO A 99 13.50 0.37 -2.55
CA PRO A 99 13.44 -1.02 -3.03
C PRO A 99 13.32 -2.04 -1.90
N ALA A 100 14.07 -1.90 -0.80
CA ALA A 100 13.93 -2.80 0.35
C ALA A 100 12.57 -2.66 1.03
N LEU A 101 12.01 -1.45 1.13
CA LEU A 101 10.66 -1.26 1.67
C LEU A 101 9.62 -1.95 0.80
N VAL A 102 9.74 -1.84 -0.53
CA VAL A 102 8.84 -2.49 -1.48
C VAL A 102 8.91 -4.01 -1.37
N SER A 103 10.11 -4.57 -1.24
CA SER A 103 10.32 -6.00 -0.99
C SER A 103 9.63 -6.46 0.30
N ASP A 104 9.72 -5.68 1.39
CA ASP A 104 9.00 -5.97 2.63
C ASP A 104 7.49 -5.98 2.42
N LEU A 105 6.93 -4.95 1.75
CA LEU A 105 5.49 -4.89 1.49
C LEU A 105 5.02 -6.06 0.63
N HIS A 106 5.78 -6.45 -0.39
CA HIS A 106 5.50 -7.62 -1.21
C HIS A 106 5.51 -8.91 -0.39
N ALA A 107 6.55 -9.13 0.42
CA ALA A 107 6.70 -10.31 1.26
C ALA A 107 5.55 -10.43 2.28
N VAL A 108 5.17 -9.32 2.92
CA VAL A 108 4.05 -9.27 3.86
C VAL A 108 2.73 -9.65 3.18
N ASN A 109 2.43 -9.07 2.01
CA ASN A 109 1.21 -9.43 1.26
C ASN A 109 1.22 -10.92 0.88
N SER A 110 2.34 -11.43 0.36
CA SER A 110 2.49 -12.82 -0.09
C SER A 110 2.32 -13.81 1.06
N ALA A 111 2.91 -13.51 2.23
CA ALA A 111 2.79 -14.33 3.43
C ALA A 111 1.35 -14.35 3.94
N LEU A 112 0.70 -13.18 4.07
CA LEU A 112 -0.70 -13.11 4.48
C LEU A 112 -1.63 -13.85 3.51
N GLU A 113 -1.39 -13.75 2.20
CA GLU A 113 -2.14 -14.52 1.21
C GLU A 113 -1.93 -16.04 1.39
N GLY A 114 -0.67 -16.48 1.55
CA GLY A 114 -0.31 -17.88 1.79
C GLY A 114 -0.94 -18.47 3.04
N SER A 115 -1.10 -17.66 4.10
CA SER A 115 -1.78 -18.04 5.35
C SER A 115 -3.31 -17.92 5.27
N GLY A 116 -3.88 -17.61 4.10
CA GLY A 116 -5.33 -17.59 3.85
C GLY A 116 -6.03 -16.25 4.14
N PHE A 117 -5.27 -15.18 4.39
CA PHE A 117 -5.81 -13.83 4.67
C PHE A 117 -5.98 -12.97 3.41
N GLY A 118 -5.75 -13.53 2.21
CA GLY A 118 -5.97 -12.84 0.93
C GLY A 118 -7.33 -12.14 0.78
N PRO A 119 -8.47 -12.72 1.24
CA PRO A 119 -9.76 -12.04 1.21
C PRO A 119 -9.85 -10.77 2.07
N GLN A 120 -9.05 -10.68 3.13
CA GLN A 120 -8.99 -9.58 4.09
C GLN A 120 -7.99 -8.49 3.70
N LEU A 121 -7.01 -8.79 2.84
CA LEU A 121 -6.09 -7.80 2.30
C LEU A 121 -6.84 -6.71 1.52
N LEU A 122 -6.57 -5.45 1.87
CA LEU A 122 -7.26 -4.28 1.33
C LEU A 122 -6.34 -3.47 0.42
N CYS A 123 -5.24 -2.98 0.97
CA CYS A 123 -4.28 -2.15 0.25
C CYS A 123 -2.88 -2.22 0.86
N SER A 124 -1.91 -1.66 0.14
CA SER A 124 -0.59 -1.33 0.68
C SER A 124 -0.28 0.12 0.38
N VAL A 125 0.47 0.80 1.25
CA VAL A 125 0.82 2.21 1.08
C VAL A 125 2.31 2.40 1.28
N ALA A 126 2.92 3.23 0.42
CA ALA A 126 4.24 3.79 0.63
C ALA A 126 4.10 5.30 0.88
N GLY A 127 4.72 5.78 1.96
CA GLY A 127 4.66 7.17 2.38
C GLY A 127 5.72 8.03 1.71
N PHE A 128 5.32 9.25 1.35
CA PHE A 128 6.15 10.29 0.76
C PHE A 128 5.91 11.62 1.47
N GLN A 129 6.93 12.48 1.44
CA GLN A 129 6.83 13.85 1.94
C GLN A 129 7.58 14.83 1.05
N ASP A 130 7.13 16.07 1.01
CA ASP A 130 7.88 17.16 0.37
C ASP A 130 8.61 18.05 1.40
N THR A 131 9.36 19.03 0.90
CA THR A 131 10.09 20.00 1.75
C THR A 131 9.15 20.88 2.59
N GLY A 132 7.91 21.06 2.15
CA GLY A 132 6.85 21.75 2.89
C GLY A 132 6.15 20.88 3.94
N GLN A 133 6.63 19.65 4.19
CA GLN A 133 6.03 18.68 5.11
C GLN A 133 4.62 18.22 4.71
N ARG A 134 4.23 18.41 3.44
CA ARG A 134 3.01 17.79 2.90
C ARG A 134 3.23 16.29 2.81
N ARG A 135 2.22 15.51 3.16
CA ARG A 135 2.23 14.04 3.15
C ARG A 135 1.51 13.54 1.90
N LEU A 136 2.02 12.44 1.35
CA LEU A 136 1.43 11.77 0.20
C LEU A 136 1.62 10.26 0.36
N GLY A 137 0.57 9.50 0.14
CA GLY A 137 0.62 8.04 0.05
C GLY A 137 0.41 7.59 -1.38
N LEU A 138 1.26 6.69 -1.86
CA LEU A 138 0.95 5.89 -3.05
C LEU A 138 0.30 4.58 -2.58
N VAL A 139 -1.00 4.44 -2.84
CA VAL A 139 -1.83 3.37 -2.31
C VAL A 139 -2.10 2.33 -3.39
N TYR A 140 -1.58 1.13 -3.19
CA TYR A 140 -1.84 -0.05 -4.01
C TYR A 140 -3.12 -0.77 -3.55
N LEU A 141 -4.11 -0.92 -4.43
CA LEU A 141 -5.35 -1.66 -4.18
C LEU A 141 -5.15 -3.15 -4.44
N TYR A 142 -5.11 -3.95 -3.37
CA TYR A 142 -4.76 -5.38 -3.43
C TYR A 142 -5.60 -6.14 -4.46
N LYS A 143 -6.93 -6.04 -4.37
CA LYS A 143 -7.87 -6.78 -5.25
C LYS A 143 -7.92 -6.26 -6.70
N ARG A 144 -7.19 -5.19 -7.03
CA ARG A 144 -7.26 -4.54 -8.34
C ARG A 144 -5.92 -4.46 -9.06
N GLY A 145 -4.81 -4.53 -8.34
CA GLY A 145 -3.49 -4.41 -8.96
C GLY A 145 -3.17 -2.99 -9.42
N THR A 146 -3.79 -1.98 -8.82
CA THR A 146 -3.74 -0.58 -9.28
C THR A 146 -3.38 0.37 -8.15
N PHE A 147 -2.78 1.51 -8.49
CA PHE A 147 -2.40 2.55 -7.53
C PHE A 147 -3.34 3.75 -7.56
N TYR A 148 -3.48 4.44 -6.44
CA TYR A 148 -3.94 5.83 -6.43
C TYR A 148 -3.14 6.67 -5.42
N PRO A 149 -2.90 7.95 -5.73
CA PRO A 149 -2.35 8.89 -4.77
C PRO A 149 -3.41 9.30 -3.73
N PHE A 150 -3.00 9.41 -2.48
CA PHE A 150 -3.80 9.95 -1.39
C PHE A 150 -3.00 11.04 -0.66
N ALA A 151 -3.50 12.27 -0.67
CA ALA A 151 -2.80 13.42 -0.12
C ALA A 151 -3.63 14.08 1.00
N PRO A 152 -3.42 13.71 2.27
CA PRO A 152 -4.14 14.31 3.38
C PRO A 152 -3.69 15.76 3.61
N LEU A 153 -4.64 16.65 3.91
CA LEU A 153 -4.35 18.02 4.34
C LEU A 153 -4.04 18.06 5.84
N ALA A 154 -2.90 18.66 6.20
CA ALA A 154 -2.50 18.80 7.60
C ALA A 154 -3.48 19.70 8.38
N GLY A 155 -3.83 19.30 9.61
CA GLY A 155 -4.61 20.12 10.54
C GLY A 155 -6.11 20.24 10.25
N GLU A 156 -6.60 19.67 9.14
CA GLU A 156 -8.02 19.62 8.81
C GLU A 156 -8.51 18.17 8.83
N ALA A 157 -9.38 17.84 9.78
CA ALA A 157 -9.90 16.49 9.91
C ALA A 157 -10.54 16.03 8.60
N GLN A 158 -10.03 14.92 8.07
CA GLN A 158 -10.60 14.20 6.94
C GLN A 158 -10.74 14.99 5.62
N ARG A 159 -9.78 15.89 5.32
CA ARG A 159 -9.71 16.58 4.02
C ARG A 159 -8.48 16.18 3.21
N ARG A 160 -8.68 16.11 1.88
CA ARG A 160 -7.66 15.72 0.91
C ARG A 160 -7.34 16.85 -0.06
N ASP A 161 -6.09 16.93 -0.48
CA ASP A 161 -5.66 17.78 -1.58
C ASP A 161 -5.94 17.09 -2.92
N ASN A 162 -7.20 17.14 -3.37
CA ASN A 162 -7.59 16.49 -4.64
C ASN A 162 -6.81 17.06 -5.85
N ALA A 163 -6.37 18.32 -5.79
CA ALA A 163 -5.58 18.92 -6.87
C ALA A 163 -4.21 18.24 -6.97
N LEU A 164 -3.54 18.05 -5.84
CA LEU A 164 -2.30 17.29 -5.77
C LEU A 164 -2.50 15.82 -6.17
N GLU A 165 -3.57 15.17 -5.72
CA GLU A 165 -3.85 13.77 -6.09
C GLU A 165 -4.02 13.62 -7.62
N LEU A 166 -4.75 14.52 -8.27
CA LEU A 166 -4.91 14.50 -9.73
C LEU A 166 -3.61 14.84 -10.49
N GLN A 167 -2.80 15.76 -9.96
CA GLN A 167 -1.47 16.06 -10.50
C GLN A 167 -0.57 14.83 -10.46
N VAL A 168 -0.50 14.15 -9.31
CA VAL A 168 0.32 12.94 -9.13
C VAL A 168 -0.18 11.80 -10.02
N LYS A 169 -1.51 11.62 -10.14
CA LYS A 169 -2.10 10.66 -11.09
C LYS A 169 -1.62 10.90 -12.52
N ALA A 170 -1.58 12.15 -12.96
CA ALA A 170 -1.11 12.48 -14.31
C ALA A 170 0.39 12.24 -14.47
N ALA A 171 1.19 12.60 -13.46
CA ALA A 171 2.64 12.44 -13.50
C ALA A 171 3.09 10.97 -13.53
N LEU A 172 2.39 10.08 -12.80
CA LEU A 172 2.80 8.68 -12.63
C LEU A 172 2.09 7.70 -13.56
N ALA A 173 1.33 8.19 -14.55
CA ALA A 173 0.52 7.34 -15.42
C ALA A 173 1.34 6.37 -16.30
N ASP A 174 2.60 6.72 -16.59
CA ASP A 174 3.53 5.89 -17.37
C ASP A 174 4.38 4.96 -16.49
N ASP A 175 4.52 5.25 -15.19
CA ASP A 175 5.31 4.46 -14.24
C ASP A 175 4.47 3.42 -13.50
N LEU A 176 3.22 3.75 -13.17
CA LEU A 176 2.34 2.91 -12.36
C LEU A 176 1.00 2.68 -13.06
N ARG A 177 0.42 1.51 -12.82
CA ARG A 177 -0.96 1.24 -13.21
C ARG A 177 -1.92 2.01 -12.31
N ILE A 178 -2.24 3.25 -12.67
CA ILE A 178 -3.13 4.11 -11.89
C ILE A 178 -4.61 3.67 -12.04
N GLU A 179 -5.32 3.63 -10.91
CA GLU A 179 -6.76 3.40 -10.85
C GLU A 179 -7.52 4.57 -11.49
N GLN A 180 -8.34 4.26 -12.49
CA GLN A 180 -9.11 5.25 -13.24
C GLN A 180 -10.48 5.55 -12.60
N ASP A 181 -11.05 4.58 -11.87
CA ASP A 181 -12.29 4.75 -11.13
C ASP A 181 -12.03 5.48 -9.80
N LEU A 182 -12.25 6.80 -9.81
CA LEU A 182 -12.08 7.65 -8.63
C LEU A 182 -12.96 7.24 -7.44
N SER A 183 -14.06 6.50 -7.67
CA SER A 183 -14.90 5.98 -6.56
C SER A 183 -14.19 4.90 -5.74
N ARG A 184 -13.09 4.35 -6.26
CA ARG A 184 -12.21 3.38 -5.57
C ARG A 184 -11.07 4.03 -4.81
N TRP A 185 -10.97 5.35 -4.85
CA TRP A 185 -9.95 6.10 -4.12
C TRP A 185 -10.44 6.33 -2.70
N PHE A 186 -10.39 5.26 -1.91
CA PHE A 186 -10.85 5.28 -0.54
C PHE A 186 -9.93 6.17 0.30
N PRO A 187 -10.49 6.97 1.23
CA PRO A 187 -9.65 7.65 2.19
C PRO A 187 -9.04 6.64 3.16
N ILE A 188 -7.74 6.77 3.41
CA ILE A 188 -6.99 5.92 4.37
C ILE A 188 -6.49 6.77 5.54
N TRP A 189 -7.44 7.41 6.23
CA TRP A 189 -7.15 8.23 7.40
C TRP A 189 -6.46 7.40 8.49
N GLY A 190 -5.38 7.92 9.06
CA GLY A 190 -4.63 7.22 10.10
C GLY A 190 -3.74 6.08 9.58
N ALA A 191 -3.60 5.93 8.26
CA ALA A 191 -2.62 5.01 7.68
C ALA A 191 -1.20 5.36 8.18
N PRO A 192 -0.43 4.39 8.70
CA PRO A 192 0.93 4.65 9.17
C PRO A 192 1.82 5.23 8.08
N GLY A 193 2.52 6.32 8.42
CA GLY A 193 3.42 7.02 7.49
C GLY A 193 2.80 8.22 6.76
N LEU A 194 1.51 8.53 7.02
CA LEU A 194 0.79 9.68 6.48
C LEU A 194 0.33 10.67 7.55
#